data_AF-A0A7X8G6U6-F1
#
_entry.id   AF-A0A7X8G6U6-F1
#
_cell.length_a   1.000
_cell.length_b   1.000
_cell.length_c   1.000
_cell.angle_alpha   90.00
_cell.angle_beta   90.00
_cell.angle_gamma   90.00
#
_symmetry.space_group_name_H-M   'P 1'
#
loop_
_entity.id
_entity.type
_entity.pdbx_description
1 polymer ?
#
loop_
_entity_poly.entity_id
_entity_poly.type
_entity_poly.pdbx_seq_one_letter_code
_entity_poly.pdbx_strand_id
1 'polypeptide(L)'
;RSSSRSASSSFGGRSSRSGSSSFSRSSSRASSSSFRGSSFGRSTSHINYRPVYINNSRGGVVHRTSRTSSAGCITAIIVVVIITILVIALYVVASNSGMEVTKSTIERVALPKGSVNETGYYTDELGWIRNKTKLETGLKNFYNKTGVQPYLYITDSINGTHYPDTDDFEIFANQLYDELFTDEAHLLFIFLEYNNEFTNFYLCGAQAKTVIDSEAADILLDYIDRYYYDSSLSDEEVFSKAFSDAADRIMTITRSPWSYFFIVIGVLLILVVLFRWWQKSKEQKNLEREQREKILNTPLEQFGSDEAEDLAKKYEQND
;
A
#
# COMPACT_ATOMS: atom_id res chain seq x y z
N ARG A 1 -20.12 0.05 43.79
CA ARG A 1 -20.30 1.28 43.00
C ARG A 1 -18.95 1.65 42.40
N SER A 2 -18.60 1.01 41.28
CA SER A 2 -17.39 1.28 40.51
C SER A 2 -17.72 2.34 39.48
N SER A 3 -17.07 3.50 39.59
CA SER A 3 -17.08 4.56 38.60
C SER A 3 -16.27 4.13 37.37
N SER A 4 -16.96 3.64 36.35
CA SER A 4 -16.40 3.34 35.02
C SER A 4 -16.49 4.58 34.14
N ARG A 5 -15.34 5.00 33.61
CA ARG A 5 -15.20 6.16 32.73
C ARG A 5 -15.92 5.88 31.40
N SER A 6 -17.01 6.62 31.15
CA SER A 6 -17.60 6.81 29.83
C SER A 6 -16.59 7.55 28.95
N ALA A 7 -16.41 7.08 27.71
CA ALA A 7 -15.73 7.84 26.68
C ALA A 7 -16.85 8.31 25.76
N SER A 8 -17.22 9.58 25.90
CA SER A 8 -18.16 10.31 25.06
C SER A 8 -17.34 11.12 24.05
N SER A 9 -17.77 11.16 22.79
CA SER A 9 -17.15 12.01 21.78
C SER A 9 -18.22 12.59 20.87
N SER A 10 -18.33 13.91 20.85
CA SER A 10 -19.17 14.67 19.91
C SER A 10 -18.29 15.14 18.75
N PHE A 11 -18.67 14.82 17.51
CA PHE A 11 -18.00 15.29 16.31
C PHE A 11 -19.00 16.00 15.40
N GLY A 12 -18.79 17.30 15.19
CA GLY A 12 -19.53 18.11 14.22
C GLY A 12 -18.88 18.06 12.83
N GLY A 13 -19.70 17.81 11.80
CA GLY A 13 -19.26 17.75 10.40
C GLY A 13 -18.69 19.08 9.89
N ARG A 14 -17.54 19.02 9.18
CA ARG A 14 -16.90 20.17 8.55
C ARG A 14 -17.50 20.45 7.17
N SER A 15 -18.24 21.55 7.03
CA SER A 15 -18.65 22.06 5.72
C SER A 15 -17.49 22.78 5.00
N SER A 16 -17.10 22.27 3.84
CA SER A 16 -16.10 22.91 2.98
C SER A 16 -16.75 24.03 2.15
N ARG A 17 -16.51 25.29 2.56
CA ARG A 17 -16.84 26.48 1.75
C ARG A 17 -15.94 26.56 0.52
N SER A 18 -16.57 26.62 -0.64
CA SER A 18 -16.00 27.00 -1.92
C SER A 18 -15.54 28.47 -1.88
N GLY A 19 -14.23 28.67 -2.00
CA GLY A 19 -13.59 29.98 -2.12
C GLY A 19 -12.84 30.06 -3.45
N SER A 20 -13.46 30.71 -4.43
CA SER A 20 -12.83 31.11 -5.68
C SER A 20 -11.71 32.13 -5.41
N SER A 21 -10.49 31.85 -5.86
CA SER A 21 -9.47 32.88 -6.05
C SER A 21 -8.72 32.66 -7.36
N SER A 22 -9.04 33.52 -8.32
CA SER A 22 -8.31 33.78 -9.55
C SER A 22 -6.92 34.34 -9.22
N PHE A 23 -5.85 33.71 -9.73
CA PHE A 23 -4.62 34.43 -10.04
C PHE A 23 -3.96 33.86 -11.31
N SER A 24 -3.46 34.80 -12.09
CA SER A 24 -3.04 34.75 -13.48
C SER A 24 -1.54 34.53 -13.65
N ARG A 25 -1.17 34.14 -14.88
CA ARG A 25 0.13 34.29 -15.60
C ARG A 25 0.59 32.93 -16.15
N SER A 26 1.25 32.80 -17.30
CA SER A 26 1.48 33.58 -18.52
C SER A 26 2.38 32.69 -19.38
N SER A 27 2.24 32.74 -20.71
CA SER A 27 3.27 32.40 -21.73
C SER A 27 3.88 30.98 -21.70
N SER A 28 3.98 30.23 -22.81
CA SER A 28 4.51 30.66 -24.10
C SER A 28 4.27 29.56 -25.14
N ARG A 29 4.10 30.03 -26.38
CA ARG A 29 4.00 29.26 -27.62
C ARG A 29 5.39 28.73 -28.00
N ALA A 30 5.46 27.50 -28.52
CA ALA A 30 6.39 27.18 -29.61
C ALA A 30 5.86 25.97 -30.39
N SER A 31 5.65 26.22 -31.67
CA SER A 31 5.06 25.37 -32.68
C SER A 31 6.13 24.71 -33.53
N SER A 32 5.87 23.45 -33.90
CA SER A 32 6.10 22.83 -35.20
C SER A 32 7.44 23.04 -35.94
N SER A 33 8.14 21.93 -36.20
CA SER A 33 8.65 21.67 -37.55
C SER A 33 8.59 20.17 -37.85
N SER A 34 7.76 19.84 -38.83
CA SER A 34 7.61 18.54 -39.46
C SER A 34 8.25 18.61 -40.85
N PHE A 35 9.22 17.75 -41.14
CA PHE A 35 9.73 17.53 -42.49
C PHE A 35 9.20 16.19 -43.04
N ARG A 36 8.60 16.28 -44.22
CA ARG A 36 8.05 15.22 -45.08
C ARG A 36 9.01 14.94 -46.25
N GLY A 37 8.94 13.71 -46.78
CA GLY A 37 9.40 13.31 -48.12
C GLY A 37 10.56 12.30 -48.06
N SER A 38 10.59 11.18 -48.77
CA SER A 38 9.97 10.86 -50.07
C SER A 38 9.90 9.34 -50.33
N SER A 39 9.10 8.99 -51.34
CA SER A 39 8.65 7.66 -51.77
C SER A 39 9.58 6.89 -52.72
N PHE A 40 9.44 5.55 -52.66
CA PHE A 40 9.36 4.50 -53.71
C PHE A 40 9.84 4.73 -55.17
N GLY A 41 10.57 3.72 -55.67
CA GLY A 41 10.68 3.27 -57.09
C GLY A 41 11.80 2.21 -57.24
N ARG A 42 11.59 0.89 -57.44
CA ARG A 42 11.08 0.04 -58.55
C ARG A 42 12.15 -0.41 -59.58
N SER A 43 12.34 -1.74 -59.71
CA SER A 43 12.86 -2.55 -60.86
C SER A 43 14.32 -2.32 -61.33
N THR A 44 15.13 -3.26 -61.84
CA THR A 44 14.88 -4.44 -62.70
C THR A 44 16.14 -5.35 -62.73
N SER A 45 15.93 -6.61 -63.08
CA SER A 45 16.84 -7.76 -63.23
C SER A 45 17.82 -7.72 -64.41
N HIS A 46 19.05 -8.27 -64.24
CA HIS A 46 19.81 -8.93 -65.31
C HIS A 46 20.66 -10.11 -64.79
N ILE A 47 20.61 -11.21 -65.53
CA ILE A 47 21.30 -12.51 -65.36
C ILE A 47 22.62 -12.47 -66.15
N ASN A 48 23.71 -13.10 -65.66
CA ASN A 48 24.57 -13.99 -66.47
C ASN A 48 25.67 -14.75 -65.67
N TYR A 49 25.63 -16.07 -65.92
CA TYR A 49 26.49 -17.25 -65.69
C TYR A 49 28.02 -17.18 -65.43
N ARG A 50 28.43 -17.95 -64.38
CA ARG A 50 29.53 -18.97 -64.24
C ARG A 50 31.02 -18.54 -64.18
N PRO A 51 31.96 -19.38 -63.62
CA PRO A 51 31.82 -20.61 -62.82
C PRO A 51 32.62 -20.64 -61.49
N VAL A 52 32.35 -21.71 -60.72
CA VAL A 52 33.05 -22.17 -59.51
C VAL A 52 34.49 -22.61 -59.81
N TYR A 53 35.45 -22.19 -58.98
CA TYR A 53 36.71 -22.90 -58.73
C TYR A 53 36.98 -22.98 -57.21
N ILE A 54 37.41 -24.17 -56.80
CA ILE A 54 37.69 -24.64 -55.45
C ILE A 54 39.14 -24.31 -55.06
N ASN A 55 39.35 -23.82 -53.82
CA ASN A 55 40.43 -24.11 -52.86
C ASN A 55 40.70 -22.85 -52.02
N ASN A 56 40.31 -22.80 -50.75
CA ASN A 56 40.95 -23.43 -49.58
C ASN A 56 42.32 -22.81 -49.24
N SER A 57 42.39 -22.31 -48.01
CA SER A 57 43.59 -22.12 -47.16
C SER A 57 44.16 -20.71 -47.03
N ARG A 58 44.03 -20.23 -45.77
CA ARG A 58 44.90 -19.30 -45.02
C ARG A 58 44.62 -17.80 -45.16
N GLY A 59 43.72 -17.36 -44.26
CA GLY A 59 43.58 -15.96 -43.84
C GLY A 59 44.88 -15.39 -43.26
N GLY A 60 45.06 -14.08 -43.24
CA GLY A 60 44.02 -13.06 -43.15
C GLY A 60 44.13 -12.43 -41.77
N VAL A 61 44.90 -11.35 -41.73
CA VAL A 61 45.19 -10.47 -40.59
C VAL A 61 43.92 -10.19 -39.77
N VAL A 62 43.90 -10.62 -38.51
CA VAL A 62 42.82 -10.24 -37.57
C VAL A 62 43.22 -8.93 -36.90
N HIS A 63 42.57 -7.83 -37.31
CA HIS A 63 42.55 -6.59 -36.56
C HIS A 63 41.94 -6.84 -35.16
N ARG A 64 42.76 -6.64 -34.12
CA ARG A 64 42.28 -6.52 -32.73
C ARG A 64 41.43 -5.26 -32.63
N THR A 65 40.11 -5.41 -32.67
CA THR A 65 39.20 -4.38 -32.17
C THR A 65 39.13 -4.52 -30.65
N SER A 66 39.69 -3.51 -29.97
CA SER A 66 39.51 -3.29 -28.54
C SER A 66 38.03 -3.03 -28.25
N ARG A 67 37.30 -4.08 -27.82
CA ARG A 67 36.00 -3.90 -27.19
C ARG A 67 36.22 -3.29 -25.81
N THR A 68 35.99 -1.99 -25.70
CA THR A 68 35.77 -1.28 -24.45
C THR A 68 34.57 -1.90 -23.73
N SER A 69 34.85 -2.62 -22.64
CA SER A 69 33.86 -3.21 -21.74
C SER A 69 33.65 -2.27 -20.56
N SER A 70 32.75 -1.28 -20.70
CA SER A 70 32.37 -0.39 -19.59
C SER A 70 31.07 0.37 -19.88
N ALA A 71 29.92 -0.31 -19.94
CA ALA A 71 28.62 0.39 -20.09
C ALA A 71 27.40 -0.35 -19.50
N GLY A 72 27.58 -1.31 -18.58
CA GLY A 72 26.48 -2.09 -18.01
C GLY A 72 25.88 -1.54 -16.71
N CYS A 73 26.59 -0.67 -15.98
CA CYS A 73 26.15 -0.25 -14.64
C CYS A 73 25.28 1.01 -14.66
N ILE A 74 25.60 1.99 -15.51
CA ILE A 74 24.87 3.27 -15.56
C ILE A 74 23.46 3.06 -16.16
N THR A 75 23.35 2.21 -17.17
CA THR A 75 22.07 1.83 -17.79
C THR A 75 21.17 1.09 -16.80
N ALA A 76 21.73 0.17 -16.00
CA ALA A 76 20.98 -0.52 -14.95
C ALA A 76 20.48 0.45 -13.85
N ILE A 77 21.31 1.41 -13.42
CA ILE A 77 20.92 2.41 -12.41
C ILE A 77 19.80 3.33 -12.92
N ILE A 78 19.89 3.79 -14.17
CA ILE A 78 18.86 4.65 -14.78
C ILE A 78 17.52 3.91 -14.89
N VAL A 79 17.53 2.64 -15.29
CA VAL A 79 16.31 1.82 -15.36
C VAL A 79 15.68 1.64 -13.97
N VAL A 80 16.48 1.39 -12.93
CA VAL A 80 15.98 1.29 -11.55
C VAL A 80 15.35 2.61 -11.11
N VAL A 81 16.01 3.74 -11.35
CA VAL A 81 15.49 5.08 -10.98
C VAL A 81 14.15 5.37 -11.66
N ILE A 82 14.04 5.07 -12.96
CA ILE A 82 12.80 5.25 -13.73
C ILE A 82 11.66 4.37 -13.17
N ILE A 83 11.95 3.11 -12.85
CA ILE A 83 10.97 2.19 -12.25
C ILE A 83 10.51 2.71 -10.89
N THR A 84 11.42 3.19 -10.03
CA THR A 84 11.02 3.80 -8.75
C THR A 84 10.14 5.04 -8.92
N ILE A 85 10.45 5.93 -9.87
CA ILE A 85 9.63 7.12 -10.14
C ILE A 85 8.23 6.71 -10.63
N LEU A 86 8.15 5.69 -11.48
CA LEU A 86 6.87 5.14 -11.96
C LEU A 86 6.04 4.53 -10.84
N VAL A 87 6.66 3.78 -9.92
CA VAL A 87 5.96 3.19 -8.76
C VAL A 87 5.44 4.28 -7.82
N ILE A 88 6.22 5.34 -7.58
CA ILE A 88 5.80 6.49 -6.76
C ILE A 88 4.65 7.24 -7.45
N ALA A 89 4.75 7.49 -8.75
CA ALA A 89 3.71 8.16 -9.51
C ALA A 89 2.40 7.36 -9.51
N LEU A 90 2.47 6.03 -9.69
CA LEU A 90 1.30 5.15 -9.60
C LEU A 90 0.68 5.12 -8.20
N TYR A 91 1.50 5.13 -7.15
CA TYR A 91 1.02 5.22 -5.76
C TYR A 91 0.27 6.54 -5.50
N VAL A 92 0.84 7.66 -5.95
CA VAL A 92 0.23 8.99 -5.78
C VAL A 92 -1.09 9.11 -6.57
N VAL A 93 -1.14 8.57 -7.79
CA VAL A 93 -2.37 8.56 -8.60
C VAL A 93 -3.45 7.66 -8.01
N ALA A 94 -3.06 6.53 -7.38
CA ALA A 94 -3.99 5.64 -6.68
C ALA A 94 -4.51 6.22 -5.33
N SER A 95 -3.87 7.27 -4.82
CA SER A 95 -4.21 7.91 -3.53
C SER A 95 -5.21 9.06 -3.66
N ASN A 96 -5.85 9.25 -4.82
CA ASN A 96 -6.78 10.36 -5.05
C ASN A 96 -8.08 10.22 -4.24
N SER A 97 -8.10 10.91 -3.10
CA SER A 97 -9.20 11.73 -2.53
C SER A 97 -10.64 11.23 -2.73
N GLY A 98 -11.00 10.20 -1.98
CA GLY A 98 -12.29 10.12 -1.28
C GLY A 98 -12.04 10.34 0.22
N MET A 99 -13.09 10.58 1.01
CA MET A 99 -13.01 10.58 2.48
C MET A 99 -12.34 9.26 2.92
N GLU A 100 -11.13 9.31 3.46
CA GLU A 100 -10.39 8.11 3.87
C GLU A 100 -11.06 7.55 5.11
N VAL A 101 -11.57 6.31 5.03
CA VAL A 101 -12.12 5.62 6.20
C VAL A 101 -10.97 5.13 7.06
N THR A 102 -11.12 5.31 8.37
CA THR A 102 -10.20 4.89 9.42
C THR A 102 -9.74 3.45 9.21
N LYS A 103 -8.45 3.24 9.46
CA LYS A 103 -7.83 1.92 9.34
C LYS A 103 -8.09 1.16 10.62
N SER A 104 -8.64 -0.05 10.48
CA SER A 104 -8.69 -0.99 11.61
C SER A 104 -7.28 -1.54 11.84
N THR A 105 -6.58 -1.05 12.86
CA THR A 105 -5.21 -1.48 13.19
C THR A 105 -5.18 -2.47 14.35
N ILE A 106 -6.27 -2.56 15.12
CA ILE A 106 -6.41 -3.43 16.28
C ILE A 106 -7.13 -4.72 15.89
N GLU A 107 -6.58 -5.86 16.31
CA GLU A 107 -7.26 -7.16 16.20
C GLU A 107 -8.37 -7.28 17.25
N ARG A 108 -9.60 -7.50 16.80
CA ARG A 108 -10.78 -7.59 17.66
C ARG A 108 -11.39 -8.97 17.59
N VAL A 109 -11.88 -9.44 18.74
CA VAL A 109 -12.61 -10.69 18.86
C VAL A 109 -14.07 -10.36 19.09
N ALA A 110 -14.96 -10.94 18.30
CA ALA A 110 -16.40 -10.73 18.46
C ALA A 110 -16.86 -11.14 19.87
N LEU A 111 -17.88 -10.45 20.40
CA LEU A 111 -18.46 -10.84 21.67
C LEU A 111 -19.01 -12.28 21.61
N PRO A 112 -18.91 -13.04 22.71
CA PRO A 112 -19.49 -14.37 22.79
C PRO A 112 -20.99 -14.36 22.49
N LYS A 113 -21.48 -15.43 21.85
CA LYS A 113 -22.92 -15.59 21.62
C LYS A 113 -23.67 -15.63 22.96
N GLY A 114 -24.81 -14.95 23.02
CA GLY A 114 -25.62 -14.82 24.24
C GLY A 114 -25.16 -13.71 25.19
N SER A 115 -24.18 -12.88 24.81
CA SER A 115 -23.82 -11.67 25.58
C SER A 115 -24.92 -10.60 25.54
N VAL A 116 -25.69 -10.57 24.44
CA VAL A 116 -26.77 -9.62 24.19
C VAL A 116 -28.11 -10.24 24.57
N ASN A 117 -28.94 -9.49 25.30
CA ASN A 117 -30.36 -9.71 25.42
C ASN A 117 -31.07 -8.96 24.28
N GLU A 118 -31.42 -9.67 23.21
CA GLU A 118 -31.80 -9.01 21.94
C GLU A 118 -33.00 -8.07 22.08
N THR A 119 -32.81 -6.84 21.59
CA THR A 119 -33.83 -5.79 21.57
C THR A 119 -34.26 -5.43 20.13
N GLY A 120 -35.09 -4.40 19.97
CA GLY A 120 -35.29 -3.77 18.67
C GLY A 120 -33.99 -3.17 18.12
N TYR A 121 -34.01 -2.72 16.87
CA TYR A 121 -32.81 -2.18 16.20
C TYR A 121 -32.80 -0.67 16.05
N TYR A 122 -33.95 -0.02 16.17
CA TYR A 122 -34.02 1.43 16.00
C TYR A 122 -35.28 2.04 16.62
N THR A 123 -35.20 3.34 16.89
CA THR A 123 -36.31 4.27 17.04
C THR A 123 -36.14 5.39 16.03
N ASP A 124 -37.22 5.76 15.36
CA ASP A 124 -37.22 6.82 14.35
C ASP A 124 -38.37 7.79 14.63
N GLU A 125 -38.03 8.95 15.18
CA GLU A 125 -38.99 10.01 15.50
C GLU A 125 -39.33 10.89 14.30
N LEU A 126 -38.52 10.85 13.24
CA LEU A 126 -38.64 11.70 12.06
C LEU A 126 -39.34 11.03 10.88
N GLY A 127 -39.52 9.71 10.94
CA GLY A 127 -40.17 8.93 9.88
C GLY A 127 -39.28 8.76 8.63
N TRP A 128 -37.97 8.76 8.80
CA TRP A 128 -36.98 8.51 7.76
C TRP A 128 -37.06 7.09 7.22
N ILE A 129 -37.27 6.12 8.09
CA ILE A 129 -37.15 4.70 7.77
C ILE A 129 -38.46 4.19 7.17
N ARG A 130 -38.48 4.06 5.84
CA ARG A 130 -39.64 3.53 5.09
C ARG A 130 -39.56 2.02 4.91
N ASN A 131 -38.35 1.49 4.85
CA ASN A 131 -38.10 0.06 4.73
C ASN A 131 -37.28 -0.50 5.90
N LYS A 132 -37.99 -0.93 6.94
CA LYS A 132 -37.42 -1.55 8.14
C LYS A 132 -36.51 -2.74 7.84
N THR A 133 -36.94 -3.66 6.96
CA THR A 133 -36.17 -4.87 6.65
C THR A 133 -34.80 -4.52 6.04
N LYS A 134 -34.77 -3.50 5.19
CA LYS A 134 -33.54 -3.04 4.54
C LYS A 134 -32.59 -2.41 5.57
N LEU A 135 -33.09 -1.53 6.44
CA LEU A 135 -32.32 -0.99 7.56
C LEU A 135 -31.73 -2.10 8.45
N GLU A 136 -32.60 -2.98 8.93
CA GLU A 136 -32.23 -4.03 9.88
C GLU A 136 -31.24 -5.04 9.30
N THR A 137 -31.19 -5.22 7.98
CA THR A 137 -30.23 -6.13 7.35
C THR A 137 -28.80 -5.71 7.67
N GLY A 138 -28.48 -4.41 7.58
CA GLY A 138 -27.16 -3.88 7.92
C GLY A 138 -26.86 -3.93 9.41
N LEU A 139 -27.81 -3.52 10.25
CA LEU A 139 -27.68 -3.54 11.71
C LEU A 139 -27.49 -4.97 12.24
N LYS A 140 -28.22 -5.95 11.69
CA LYS A 140 -28.06 -7.37 11.98
C LYS A 140 -26.72 -7.90 11.51
N ASN A 141 -26.21 -7.46 10.35
CA ASN A 141 -24.87 -7.85 9.91
C ASN A 141 -23.80 -7.34 10.90
N PHE A 142 -23.93 -6.11 11.39
CA PHE A 142 -23.04 -5.58 12.42
C PHE A 142 -23.06 -6.44 13.69
N TYR A 143 -24.26 -6.76 14.20
CA TYR A 143 -24.39 -7.67 15.34
C TYR A 143 -23.79 -9.05 15.08
N ASN A 144 -24.07 -9.66 13.94
CA ASN A 144 -23.58 -10.98 13.60
C ASN A 144 -22.04 -11.06 13.52
N LYS A 145 -21.38 -9.99 13.05
CA LYS A 145 -19.92 -9.96 12.90
C LYS A 145 -19.19 -9.58 14.18
N THR A 146 -19.72 -8.62 14.93
CA THR A 146 -19.05 -8.05 16.11
C THR A 146 -19.52 -8.69 17.42
N GLY A 147 -20.69 -9.32 17.43
CA GLY A 147 -21.39 -9.76 18.64
C GLY A 147 -22.01 -8.63 19.47
N VAL A 148 -21.89 -7.37 19.01
CA VAL A 148 -22.46 -6.18 19.65
C VAL A 148 -23.73 -5.76 18.92
N GLN A 149 -24.87 -5.67 19.61
CA GLN A 149 -26.10 -5.24 18.97
C GLN A 149 -26.14 -3.71 18.86
N PRO A 150 -26.20 -3.13 17.64
CA PRO A 150 -26.38 -1.71 17.46
C PRO A 150 -27.86 -1.34 17.62
N TYR A 151 -28.11 -0.15 18.14
CA TYR A 151 -29.41 0.47 18.21
C TYR A 151 -29.33 1.89 17.67
N LEU A 152 -30.11 2.20 16.63
CA LEU A 152 -30.15 3.50 15.99
C LEU A 152 -31.30 4.35 16.53
N TYR A 153 -31.02 5.54 17.07
CA TYR A 153 -32.04 6.49 17.51
C TYR A 153 -32.00 7.74 16.64
N ILE A 154 -33.05 7.98 15.86
CA ILE A 154 -33.16 9.14 14.96
C ILE A 154 -34.10 10.17 15.56
N THR A 155 -33.63 11.39 15.72
CA THR A 155 -34.40 12.53 16.26
C THR A 155 -33.94 13.85 15.64
N ASP A 156 -34.70 14.92 15.85
CA ASP A 156 -34.29 16.29 15.50
C ASP A 156 -33.90 17.11 16.74
N SER A 157 -34.15 16.60 17.94
CA SER A 157 -33.96 17.36 19.17
C SER A 157 -33.71 16.47 20.38
N ILE A 158 -32.91 16.98 21.32
CA ILE A 158 -32.69 16.36 22.63
C ILE A 158 -33.08 17.39 23.67
N ASN A 159 -33.89 16.99 24.65
CA ASN A 159 -34.40 17.89 25.71
C ASN A 159 -35.03 19.19 25.17
N GLY A 160 -35.64 19.14 23.98
CA GLY A 160 -36.28 20.29 23.32
C GLY A 160 -35.33 21.28 22.63
N THR A 161 -34.03 20.96 22.50
CA THR A 161 -33.08 21.74 21.70
C THR A 161 -32.62 20.96 20.46
N HIS A 162 -32.51 21.66 19.33
CA HIS A 162 -31.93 21.13 18.08
C HIS A 162 -30.39 21.25 18.03
N TYR A 163 -29.81 21.95 19.01
CA TYR A 163 -28.36 22.16 19.14
C TYR A 163 -27.91 21.82 20.57
N PRO A 164 -28.09 20.57 21.01
CA PRO A 164 -27.62 20.12 22.33
C PRO A 164 -26.10 20.21 22.43
N ASP A 165 -25.60 20.51 23.62
CA ASP A 165 -24.16 20.42 23.89
C ASP A 165 -23.72 18.97 24.20
N THR A 166 -22.44 18.77 24.48
CA THR A 166 -21.90 17.43 24.76
C THR A 166 -22.47 16.83 26.05
N ASP A 167 -22.76 17.65 27.06
CA ASP A 167 -23.29 17.18 28.34
C ASP A 167 -24.76 16.77 28.17
N ASP A 168 -25.54 17.51 27.37
CA ASP A 168 -26.91 17.15 26.99
C ASP A 168 -26.96 15.78 26.31
N PHE A 169 -26.08 15.53 25.33
CA PHE A 169 -25.96 14.24 24.67
C PHE A 169 -25.59 13.12 25.64
N GLU A 170 -24.60 13.34 26.52
CA GLU A 170 -24.15 12.31 27.45
C GLU A 170 -25.25 11.94 28.45
N ILE A 171 -25.95 12.93 29.03
CA ILE A 171 -27.06 12.69 29.95
C ILE A 171 -28.18 11.92 29.25
N PHE A 172 -28.60 12.38 28.07
CA PHE A 172 -29.67 11.75 27.31
C PHE A 172 -29.31 10.32 26.90
N ALA A 173 -28.10 10.11 26.36
CA ALA A 173 -27.65 8.80 25.91
C ALA A 173 -27.58 7.79 27.07
N ASN A 174 -27.07 8.19 28.24
CA ASN A 174 -27.01 7.28 29.39
C ASN A 174 -28.42 6.91 29.89
N GLN A 175 -29.33 7.88 30.00
CA GLN A 175 -30.71 7.61 30.40
C GLN A 175 -31.42 6.67 29.43
N LEU A 176 -31.28 6.95 28.12
CA LEU A 176 -31.88 6.14 27.07
C LEU A 176 -31.28 4.72 27.03
N TYR A 177 -29.97 4.58 27.28
CA TYR A 177 -29.30 3.28 27.34
C TYR A 177 -29.85 2.43 28.50
N ASP A 178 -29.98 3.02 29.69
CA ASP A 178 -30.52 2.35 30.87
C ASP A 178 -32.01 1.97 30.72
N GLU A 179 -32.75 2.73 29.90
CA GLU A 179 -34.15 2.42 29.58
C GLU A 179 -34.28 1.27 28.57
N LEU A 180 -33.45 1.28 27.52
CA LEU A 180 -33.57 0.35 26.40
C LEU A 180 -32.93 -1.01 26.69
N PHE A 181 -31.84 -1.04 27.47
CA PHE A 181 -30.99 -2.23 27.58
C PHE A 181 -30.86 -2.69 29.03
N THR A 182 -30.74 -4.00 29.18
CA THR A 182 -30.54 -4.67 30.48
C THR A 182 -29.17 -5.33 30.59
N ASP A 183 -28.33 -5.15 29.57
CA ASP A 183 -26.98 -5.68 29.44
C ASP A 183 -26.01 -4.57 29.00
N GLU A 184 -24.73 -4.92 28.86
CA GLU A 184 -23.66 -4.01 28.47
C GLU A 184 -23.08 -4.33 27.08
N ALA A 185 -23.80 -5.12 26.27
CA ALA A 185 -23.37 -5.63 24.97
C ALA A 185 -24.01 -4.89 23.78
N HIS A 186 -24.64 -3.74 24.05
CA HIS A 186 -25.23 -2.86 23.03
C HIS A 186 -24.35 -1.64 22.70
N LEU A 187 -24.45 -1.18 21.45
CA LEU A 187 -23.99 0.12 20.95
C LEU A 187 -25.23 0.98 20.66
N LEU A 188 -25.45 2.03 21.44
CA LEU A 188 -26.46 3.05 21.15
C LEU A 188 -25.83 4.10 20.22
N PHE A 189 -26.47 4.36 19.08
CA PHE A 189 -26.07 5.38 18.12
C PHE A 189 -27.22 6.37 17.94
N ILE A 190 -27.02 7.60 18.38
CA ILE A 190 -27.97 8.69 18.28
C ILE A 190 -27.60 9.54 17.07
N PHE A 191 -28.56 9.72 16.18
CA PHE A 191 -28.45 10.52 14.98
C PHE A 191 -29.46 11.67 15.10
N LEU A 192 -28.93 12.87 15.35
CA LEU A 192 -29.72 14.09 15.42
C LEU A 192 -29.59 14.84 14.10
N GLU A 193 -30.69 15.02 13.37
CA GLU A 193 -30.71 15.77 12.11
C GLU A 193 -31.67 16.94 12.19
N TYR A 194 -31.18 18.13 11.86
CA TYR A 194 -31.98 19.34 11.79
C TYR A 194 -31.42 20.28 10.73
N ASN A 195 -32.28 20.80 9.85
CA ASN A 195 -31.91 21.69 8.74
C ASN A 195 -30.79 21.16 7.83
N ASN A 196 -30.82 19.86 7.48
CA ASN A 196 -29.83 19.21 6.62
C ASN A 196 -28.40 19.19 7.21
N GLU A 197 -28.26 19.48 8.50
CA GLU A 197 -27.06 19.25 9.28
C GLU A 197 -27.35 18.13 10.27
N PHE A 198 -26.39 17.24 10.45
CA PHE A 198 -26.52 16.20 11.46
C PHE A 198 -25.40 16.30 12.49
N THR A 199 -25.73 15.89 13.71
CA THR A 199 -24.80 15.62 14.79
C THR A 199 -25.07 14.20 15.26
N ASN A 200 -24.02 13.45 15.54
CA ASN A 200 -24.14 12.11 16.07
C ASN A 200 -23.49 12.00 17.44
N PHE A 201 -23.96 11.01 18.19
CA PHE A 201 -23.38 10.61 19.46
C PHE A 201 -23.52 9.11 19.58
N TYR A 202 -22.53 8.45 20.18
CA TYR A 202 -22.63 7.02 20.45
C TYR A 202 -22.29 6.71 21.90
N LEU A 203 -22.89 5.66 22.41
CA LEU A 203 -22.64 5.12 23.74
C LEU A 203 -22.56 3.60 23.67
N CYS A 204 -21.41 3.06 24.05
CA CYS A 204 -21.20 1.61 24.16
C CYS A 204 -21.33 1.16 25.61
N GLY A 205 -22.00 0.02 25.82
CA GLY A 205 -21.90 -0.71 27.09
C GLY A 205 -20.48 -1.22 27.34
N ALA A 206 -20.16 -1.55 28.59
CA ALA A 206 -18.80 -1.92 28.96
C ALA A 206 -18.29 -3.20 28.27
N GLN A 207 -19.15 -4.18 27.99
CA GLN A 207 -18.77 -5.35 27.20
C GLN A 207 -18.58 -4.97 25.74
N ALA A 208 -19.51 -4.21 25.17
CA ALA A 208 -19.44 -3.74 23.78
C ALA A 208 -18.14 -2.99 23.47
N LYS A 209 -17.61 -2.21 24.43
CA LYS A 209 -16.32 -1.48 24.30
C LYS A 209 -15.10 -2.37 24.03
N THR A 210 -15.16 -3.67 24.33
CA THR A 210 -14.06 -4.59 24.00
C THR A 210 -13.92 -4.84 22.49
N VAL A 211 -14.99 -4.59 21.74
CA VAL A 211 -15.03 -4.70 20.27
C VAL A 211 -15.15 -3.32 19.64
N ILE A 212 -16.02 -2.47 20.18
CA ILE A 212 -16.26 -1.10 19.71
C ILE A 212 -15.48 -0.12 20.59
N ASP A 213 -14.15 -0.15 20.44
CA ASP A 213 -13.25 0.87 20.97
C ASP A 213 -13.32 2.18 20.15
N SER A 214 -12.49 3.17 20.48
CA SER A 214 -12.50 4.46 19.78
C SER A 214 -12.18 4.34 18.28
N GLU A 215 -11.24 3.47 17.88
CA GLU A 215 -10.90 3.28 16.46
C GLU A 215 -12.05 2.60 15.72
N ALA A 216 -12.74 1.66 16.35
CA ALA A 216 -13.93 1.04 15.79
C ALA A 216 -15.11 2.00 15.65
N ALA A 217 -15.30 2.89 16.63
CA ALA A 217 -16.29 3.94 16.56
C ALA A 217 -15.98 4.94 15.43
N ASP A 218 -14.72 5.38 15.31
CA ASP A 218 -14.28 6.26 14.23
C ASP A 218 -14.54 5.63 12.85
N ILE A 219 -14.29 4.33 12.69
CA ILE A 219 -14.64 3.59 11.45
C ILE A 219 -16.14 3.68 11.14
N LEU A 220 -17.00 3.48 12.14
CA LEU A 220 -18.45 3.59 11.95
C LEU A 220 -18.86 5.01 11.54
N LEU A 221 -18.33 6.02 12.25
CA LEU A 221 -18.59 7.43 11.96
C LEU A 221 -18.15 7.81 10.55
N ASP A 222 -16.97 7.37 10.10
CA ASP A 222 -16.48 7.63 8.74
C ASP A 222 -17.39 7.03 7.66
N TYR A 223 -17.99 5.86 7.91
CA TYR A 223 -18.95 5.26 6.98
C TYR A 223 -20.30 5.98 6.99
N ILE A 224 -20.77 6.46 8.15
CA ILE A 224 -21.97 7.30 8.23
C ILE A 224 -21.74 8.59 7.44
N ASP A 225 -20.64 9.30 7.69
CA ASP A 225 -20.28 10.54 7.00
C ASP A 225 -20.15 10.34 5.48
N ARG A 226 -19.54 9.21 5.07
CA ARG A 226 -19.39 8.84 3.66
C ARG A 226 -20.74 8.63 2.97
N TYR A 227 -21.68 7.93 3.60
CA TYR A 227 -22.93 7.55 2.95
C TYR A 227 -24.04 8.60 3.11
N TYR A 228 -24.00 9.45 4.13
CA TYR A 228 -25.04 10.45 4.39
C TYR A 228 -25.27 11.40 3.21
N TYR A 229 -24.19 11.82 2.53
CA TYR A 229 -24.29 12.71 1.37
C TYR A 229 -24.41 11.97 0.03
N ASP A 230 -24.53 10.64 0.04
CA ASP A 230 -24.68 9.85 -1.17
C ASP A 230 -26.14 9.83 -1.64
N SER A 231 -26.46 10.73 -2.58
CA SER A 231 -27.80 10.84 -3.18
C SER A 231 -28.32 9.58 -3.89
N SER A 232 -27.47 8.55 -4.10
CA SER A 232 -27.90 7.29 -4.68
C SER A 232 -28.52 6.31 -3.68
N LEU A 233 -28.37 6.57 -2.38
CA LEU A 233 -28.87 5.73 -1.30
C LEU A 233 -30.17 6.30 -0.71
N SER A 234 -31.10 5.43 -0.35
CA SER A 234 -32.23 5.80 0.51
C SER A 234 -31.80 6.00 1.97
N ASP A 235 -32.62 6.68 2.77
CA ASP A 235 -32.35 6.97 4.19
C ASP A 235 -31.98 5.69 4.97
N GLU A 236 -32.74 4.61 4.78
CA GLU A 236 -32.42 3.31 5.40
C GLU A 236 -31.15 2.63 4.84
N GLU A 237 -30.77 2.90 3.59
CA GLU A 237 -29.53 2.37 2.99
C GLU A 237 -28.29 3.03 3.55
N VAL A 238 -28.36 4.33 3.84
CA VAL A 238 -27.26 5.08 4.47
C VAL A 238 -26.82 4.35 5.73
N PHE A 239 -27.75 4.11 6.66
CA PHE A 239 -27.46 3.43 7.91
C PHE A 239 -27.15 1.94 7.69
N SER A 240 -27.95 1.23 6.88
CA SER A 240 -27.71 -0.19 6.65
C SER A 240 -26.31 -0.46 6.09
N LYS A 241 -25.87 0.33 5.10
CA LYS A 241 -24.52 0.17 4.52
C LYS A 241 -23.45 0.62 5.50
N ALA A 242 -23.66 1.73 6.22
CA ALA A 242 -22.68 2.21 7.17
C ALA A 242 -22.38 1.17 8.26
N PHE A 243 -23.41 0.63 8.92
CA PHE A 243 -23.23 -0.41 9.92
C PHE A 243 -22.66 -1.70 9.32
N SER A 244 -23.14 -2.13 8.15
CA SER A 244 -22.62 -3.34 7.50
C SER A 244 -21.12 -3.22 7.17
N ASP A 245 -20.72 -2.16 6.49
CA ASP A 245 -19.34 -1.99 6.02
C ASP A 245 -18.39 -1.63 7.17
N ALA A 246 -18.88 -0.91 8.19
CA ALA A 246 -18.14 -0.67 9.42
C ALA A 246 -17.83 -1.99 10.14
N ALA A 247 -18.80 -2.89 10.28
CA ALA A 247 -18.57 -4.19 10.92
C ALA A 247 -17.49 -5.02 10.19
N ASP A 248 -17.55 -5.03 8.86
CA ASP A 248 -16.56 -5.70 8.00
C ASP A 248 -15.16 -5.12 8.23
N ARG A 249 -15.06 -3.79 8.31
CA ARG A 249 -13.81 -3.07 8.51
C ARG A 249 -13.26 -3.24 9.92
N ILE A 250 -14.11 -3.14 10.95
CA ILE A 250 -13.74 -3.31 12.36
C ILE A 250 -13.16 -4.70 12.59
N MET A 251 -13.79 -5.73 12.02
CA MET A 251 -13.37 -7.13 12.18
C MET A 251 -12.20 -7.55 11.28
N THR A 252 -11.68 -6.66 10.41
CA THR A 252 -10.56 -6.95 9.52
C THR A 252 -9.37 -6.03 9.77
N ILE A 253 -8.20 -6.62 10.05
CA ILE A 253 -7.00 -5.84 10.32
C ILE A 253 -6.41 -5.31 9.01
N THR A 254 -6.26 -3.99 8.94
CA THR A 254 -5.52 -3.29 7.90
C THR A 254 -4.03 -3.39 8.19
N ARG A 255 -3.35 -4.29 7.49
CA ARG A 255 -1.89 -4.40 7.57
C ARG A 255 -1.22 -3.24 6.85
N SER A 256 -0.27 -2.59 7.53
CA SER A 256 0.51 -1.50 6.95
C SER A 256 1.36 -1.98 5.75
N PRO A 257 1.30 -1.30 4.58
CA PRO A 257 2.09 -1.63 3.40
C PRO A 257 3.62 -1.54 3.60
N TRP A 258 4.09 -0.95 4.70
CA TRP A 258 5.53 -0.80 5.01
C TRP A 258 6.27 -2.14 5.07
N SER A 259 5.58 -3.23 5.36
CA SER A 259 6.16 -4.57 5.30
C SER A 259 6.72 -4.90 3.91
N TYR A 260 6.05 -4.47 2.83
CA TYR A 260 6.58 -4.61 1.47
C TYR A 260 7.82 -3.72 1.21
N PHE A 261 7.82 -2.50 1.75
CA PHE A 261 8.94 -1.58 1.61
C PHE A 261 10.24 -2.16 2.23
N PHE A 262 10.16 -2.74 3.42
CA PHE A 262 11.31 -3.39 4.07
C PHE A 262 11.79 -4.66 3.34
N ILE A 263 10.89 -5.44 2.73
CA ILE A 263 11.26 -6.59 1.90
C ILE A 263 12.06 -6.13 0.67
N VAL A 264 11.61 -5.07 -0.01
CA VAL A 264 12.31 -4.52 -1.18
C VAL A 264 13.70 -4.01 -0.79
N ILE A 265 13.82 -3.29 0.34
CA ILE A 265 15.12 -2.86 0.88
C ILE A 265 16.01 -4.07 1.17
N GLY A 266 15.47 -5.12 1.81
CA GLY A 266 16.21 -6.35 2.11
C GLY A 266 16.76 -7.03 0.86
N VAL A 267 15.94 -7.17 -0.18
CA VAL A 267 16.37 -7.74 -1.48
C VAL A 267 17.44 -6.88 -2.13
N LEU A 268 17.29 -5.55 -2.11
CA LEU A 268 18.29 -4.63 -2.66
C LEU A 268 19.65 -4.79 -1.97
N LEU A 269 19.66 -4.88 -0.65
CA LEU A 269 20.89 -5.09 0.14
C LEU A 269 21.55 -6.43 -0.21
N ILE A 270 20.78 -7.51 -0.34
CA ILE A 270 21.30 -8.83 -0.75
C ILE A 270 21.93 -8.74 -2.15
N LEU A 271 21.29 -8.08 -3.10
CA LEU A 271 21.83 -7.89 -4.45
C LEU A 271 23.16 -7.11 -4.45
N VAL A 272 23.27 -6.06 -3.63
CA VAL A 272 24.52 -5.31 -3.46
C VAL A 272 25.64 -6.18 -2.88
N VAL A 273 25.34 -7.01 -1.89
CA VAL A 273 26.30 -7.95 -1.29
C VAL A 273 26.76 -8.98 -2.32
N LEU A 274 25.82 -9.61 -3.04
CA LEU A 274 26.14 -10.57 -4.10
C LEU A 274 26.97 -9.93 -5.22
N PHE A 275 26.64 -8.70 -5.61
CA PHE A 275 27.40 -7.96 -6.62
C PHE A 275 28.83 -7.68 -6.14
N ARG A 276 29.02 -7.22 -4.90
CA ARG A 276 30.36 -7.00 -4.33
C ARG A 276 31.16 -8.28 -4.21
N TRP A 277 30.52 -9.38 -3.80
CA TRP A 277 31.17 -10.68 -3.73
C TRP A 277 31.58 -11.18 -5.12
N TRP A 278 30.71 -11.05 -6.12
CA TRP A 278 31.01 -11.39 -7.50
C TRP A 278 32.15 -10.54 -8.07
N GLN A 279 32.15 -9.23 -7.79
CA GLN A 279 33.22 -8.32 -8.21
C GLN A 279 34.57 -8.74 -7.60
N LYS A 280 34.61 -8.98 -6.28
CA LYS A 280 35.83 -9.47 -5.60
C LYS A 280 36.29 -10.83 -6.12
N SER A 281 35.37 -11.76 -6.36
CA SER A 281 35.69 -13.07 -6.94
C SER A 281 36.28 -12.95 -8.35
N LYS A 282 35.81 -11.97 -9.14
CA LYS A 282 36.34 -11.67 -10.46
C LYS A 282 37.74 -11.04 -10.40
N GLU A 283 37.98 -10.16 -9.43
CA GLU A 283 39.31 -9.58 -9.17
C GLU A 283 40.33 -10.64 -8.77
N GLN A 284 39.97 -11.59 -7.88
CA GLN A 284 40.85 -12.71 -7.51
C GLN A 284 41.23 -13.58 -8.72
N LYS A 285 40.26 -13.89 -9.59
CA LYS A 285 40.53 -14.67 -10.81
C LYS A 285 41.45 -13.96 -11.80
N ASN A 286 41.47 -12.63 -11.81
CA ASN A 286 42.40 -11.86 -12.63
C ASN A 286 43.83 -11.92 -12.05
N LEU A 287 43.98 -11.78 -10.72
CA LEU A 287 45.28 -11.89 -10.06
C LEU A 287 45.89 -13.30 -10.20
N GLU A 288 45.10 -14.36 -10.09
CA GLU A 288 45.57 -15.74 -10.32
C GLU A 288 45.98 -16.00 -11.77
N ARG A 289 45.41 -15.29 -12.74
CA ARG A 289 45.84 -15.36 -14.14
C ARG A 289 47.18 -14.68 -14.33
N GLU A 290 47.36 -13.50 -13.74
CA GLU A 290 48.64 -12.78 -13.76
C GLU A 290 49.76 -13.57 -13.05
N GLN A 291 49.46 -14.22 -11.93
CA GLN A 291 50.42 -15.08 -11.23
C GLN A 291 50.75 -16.35 -12.01
N ARG A 292 49.76 -16.99 -12.65
CA ARG A 292 50.01 -18.13 -13.54
C ARG A 292 50.83 -17.74 -14.76
N GLU A 293 50.56 -16.60 -15.37
CA GLU A 293 51.36 -16.08 -16.48
C GLU A 293 52.80 -15.75 -16.08
N LYS A 294 53.03 -15.25 -14.85
CA LYS A 294 54.38 -15.06 -14.31
C LYS A 294 55.12 -16.38 -14.11
N ILE A 295 54.46 -17.41 -13.55
CA ILE A 295 55.05 -18.74 -13.35
C ILE A 295 55.36 -19.43 -14.70
N LEU A 296 54.46 -19.33 -15.67
CA LEU A 296 54.65 -19.88 -17.02
C LEU A 296 55.79 -19.20 -17.80
N ASN A 297 56.10 -17.94 -17.49
CA ASN A 297 57.19 -17.18 -18.12
C ASN A 297 58.46 -17.12 -17.24
N THR A 298 58.49 -17.79 -16.10
CA THR A 298 59.71 -17.85 -15.27
C THR A 298 60.69 -18.83 -15.93
N PRO A 299 61.92 -18.42 -16.28
CA PRO A 299 62.86 -19.28 -16.99
C PRO A 299 63.25 -20.49 -16.14
N LEU A 300 63.27 -21.67 -16.79
CA LEU A 300 63.62 -22.96 -16.19
C LEU A 300 65.04 -23.03 -15.59
N GLU A 301 65.91 -22.04 -15.86
CA GLU A 301 67.27 -21.97 -15.30
C GLU A 301 67.28 -21.87 -13.78
N GLN A 302 66.27 -21.26 -13.15
CA GLN A 302 66.24 -21.08 -11.70
C GLN A 302 65.92 -22.37 -10.91
N PHE A 303 65.43 -23.42 -11.58
CA PHE A 303 65.12 -24.71 -10.96
C PHE A 303 66.15 -25.81 -11.29
N GLY A 304 67.21 -25.48 -12.05
CA GLY A 304 68.09 -26.49 -12.64
C GLY A 304 69.58 -26.38 -12.33
N SER A 305 70.11 -25.20 -11.96
CA SER A 305 71.56 -25.05 -11.79
C SER A 305 72.04 -25.33 -10.37
N ASP A 306 71.42 -24.73 -9.35
CA ASP A 306 72.06 -24.66 -8.04
C ASP A 306 71.90 -25.96 -7.23
N GLU A 307 70.73 -26.62 -7.27
CA GLU A 307 70.51 -27.89 -6.56
C GLU A 307 71.18 -29.09 -7.25
N ALA A 308 71.28 -29.08 -8.58
CA ALA A 308 71.89 -30.17 -9.35
C ALA A 308 73.43 -30.13 -9.27
N GLU A 309 74.02 -28.94 -9.23
CA GLU A 309 75.47 -28.75 -9.16
C GLU A 309 76.02 -29.00 -7.73
N ASP A 310 75.24 -28.69 -6.68
CA ASP A 310 75.56 -29.07 -5.30
C ASP A 310 75.40 -30.58 -5.03
N LEU A 311 74.45 -31.25 -5.70
CA LEU A 311 74.34 -32.71 -5.67
C LEU A 311 75.49 -33.39 -6.39
N ALA A 312 75.97 -32.86 -7.52
CA ALA A 312 77.10 -33.43 -8.26
C ALA A 312 78.41 -33.36 -7.46
N LYS A 313 78.72 -32.23 -6.81
CA LYS A 313 79.92 -32.08 -5.96
C LYS A 313 79.97 -33.04 -4.78
N LYS A 314 78.81 -33.47 -4.27
CA LYS A 314 78.71 -34.39 -3.13
C LYS A 314 79.05 -35.84 -3.48
N TYR A 315 79.02 -36.22 -4.76
CA TYR A 315 79.38 -37.56 -5.23
C TYR A 315 80.79 -37.63 -5.84
N GLU A 316 81.37 -36.52 -6.31
CA GLU A 316 82.77 -36.48 -6.77
C GLU A 316 83.81 -36.51 -5.64
N GLN A 317 83.45 -36.21 -4.39
CA GLN A 317 84.38 -36.25 -3.24
C GLN A 317 84.54 -37.66 -2.61
N ASN A 318 83.93 -38.70 -3.17
CA ASN A 318 83.92 -40.05 -2.61
C ASN A 318 84.65 -41.12 -3.46
N ASP A 319 85.51 -40.72 -4.41
CA ASP A 319 86.48 -41.63 -5.07
C ASP A 319 87.93 -41.25 -4.72
#